data_AF-A0A1Z8ZEL2-F1
#
_entry.id   AF-A0A1Z8ZEL2-F1
#
_cell.length_a   1.000
_cell.length_b   1.000
_cell.length_c   1.000
_cell.angle_alpha   90.00
_cell.angle_beta   90.00
_cell.angle_gamma   90.00
#
_symmetry.space_group_name_H-M   'P 1'
#
loop_
_entity.id
_entity.type
_entity.pdbx_description
1 polymer ?
#
loop_
_entity_poly.entity_id
_entity_poly.type
_entity_poly.pdbx_seq_one_letter_code
_entity_poly.pdbx_strand_id
1 'polypeptide(L)'
;MADLSVLVNSINASASTTGVFAGIDSNQQLILRNKNGSESNTITFGASNGVLSKTGGVPAQIKITANRVGSDLSDKTVSLTRNATSTSADLGILGFRETLSLNGVLDEDLIVFTQGATNEGLDYYADYKESTVNNLHQRDDITDVKFKSTTSYELVDRATGTILSTRNWSYGQPINYGAISLTIEGQPNSEDVFSIDGNQAGLASNENALRIADIEESRVFGTGQTAKESYLSILTEAGNTSRRSSVSQEALDVVYQQVVEAKDAKAGVNLDEEAASLLRFQQAYQASARVMQMAGQLFDSLLRIQ
;
A
#
# COMPACT_ATOMS: atom_id res chain seq x y z
N MET A 1 -65.95 -19.51 45.64
CA MET A 1 -64.83 -18.79 45.01
C MET A 1 -64.17 -17.99 46.11
N ALA A 2 -62.88 -18.20 46.39
CA ALA A 2 -62.21 -17.46 47.46
C ALA A 2 -62.15 -15.97 47.11
N ASP A 3 -62.57 -15.11 48.05
CA ASP A 3 -62.50 -13.66 47.90
C ASP A 3 -61.03 -13.24 47.74
N LEU A 4 -60.76 -12.39 46.75
CA LEU A 4 -59.42 -11.87 46.43
C LEU A 4 -58.81 -11.16 47.66
N SER A 5 -59.64 -10.57 48.51
CA SER A 5 -59.24 -9.93 49.76
C SER A 5 -58.65 -10.93 50.76
N VAL A 6 -59.22 -12.14 50.84
CA VAL A 6 -58.72 -13.22 51.70
C VAL A 6 -57.37 -13.72 51.19
N LEU A 7 -57.22 -13.85 49.87
CA LEU A 7 -55.94 -14.23 49.25
C LEU A 7 -54.85 -13.19 49.52
N VAL A 8 -55.14 -11.90 49.37
CA VAL A 8 -54.20 -10.81 49.66
C VAL A 8 -53.76 -10.83 51.11
N ASN A 9 -54.69 -10.98 52.06
CA ASN A 9 -54.37 -11.05 53.48
C ASN A 9 -53.49 -12.27 53.80
N SER A 10 -53.74 -13.42 53.16
CA SER A 10 -52.94 -14.63 53.36
C SER A 10 -51.50 -14.48 52.86
N ILE A 11 -51.30 -13.82 51.72
CA ILE A 11 -49.96 -13.54 51.17
C ILE A 11 -49.23 -12.54 52.06
N ASN A 12 -49.90 -11.45 52.45
CA ASN A 12 -49.30 -10.42 53.30
C ASN A 12 -48.94 -10.92 54.70
N ALA A 13 -49.64 -11.93 55.24
CA ALA A 13 -49.27 -12.57 56.51
C ALA A 13 -47.90 -13.28 56.45
N SER A 14 -47.49 -13.71 55.26
CA SER A 14 -46.17 -14.35 55.01
C SER A 14 -45.15 -13.38 54.39
N ALA A 15 -45.45 -12.08 54.33
CA ALA A 15 -44.58 -11.10 53.70
C ALA A 15 -43.26 -10.87 54.46
N SER A 16 -43.21 -11.15 55.76
CA SER A 16 -42.00 -11.04 56.58
C SER A 16 -40.93 -12.08 56.22
N THR A 17 -41.35 -13.27 55.78
CA THR A 17 -40.46 -14.37 55.39
C THR A 17 -40.19 -14.39 53.89
N THR A 18 -41.21 -14.13 53.07
CA THR A 18 -41.10 -14.17 51.60
C THR A 18 -40.53 -12.88 51.01
N GLY A 19 -40.66 -11.76 51.71
CA GLY A 19 -40.33 -10.44 51.18
C GLY A 19 -41.28 -9.95 50.07
N VAL A 20 -42.43 -10.61 49.89
CA VAL A 20 -43.43 -10.30 48.85
C VAL A 20 -44.73 -9.84 49.47
N PHE A 21 -45.28 -8.75 48.94
CA PHE A 21 -46.57 -8.18 49.32
C PHE A 21 -47.57 -8.33 48.18
N ALA A 22 -48.82 -8.61 48.54
CA ALA A 22 -49.95 -8.64 47.63
C ALA A 22 -50.85 -7.40 47.82
N GLY A 23 -51.46 -6.95 46.74
CA GLY A 23 -52.53 -5.97 46.75
C GLY A 23 -53.55 -6.24 45.65
N ILE A 24 -54.57 -5.38 45.59
CA ILE A 24 -55.58 -5.38 44.53
C ILE A 24 -55.48 -4.04 43.81
N ASP A 25 -55.47 -4.04 42.49
CA ASP A 25 -55.48 -2.81 41.69
C ASP A 25 -56.92 -2.30 41.43
N SER A 26 -57.05 -1.16 40.74
CA SER A 26 -58.35 -0.57 40.38
C SER A 26 -59.20 -1.43 39.45
N ASN A 27 -58.60 -2.45 38.81
CA ASN A 27 -59.26 -3.38 37.90
C ASN A 27 -59.59 -4.72 38.57
N GLN A 28 -59.48 -4.80 39.90
CA GLN A 28 -59.68 -6.02 40.69
C GLN A 28 -58.69 -7.15 40.35
N GLN A 29 -57.46 -6.80 39.96
CA GLN A 29 -56.39 -7.77 39.69
C GLN A 29 -55.44 -7.89 40.90
N LEU A 30 -54.97 -9.11 41.15
CA LEU A 30 -53.93 -9.38 42.16
C LEU A 30 -52.58 -8.85 41.68
N ILE A 31 -51.97 -7.97 42.46
CA ILE A 31 -50.61 -7.45 42.21
C ILE A 31 -49.67 -7.96 43.29
N LEU A 32 -48.57 -8.60 42.88
CA LEU A 32 -47.48 -9.01 43.76
C LEU A 32 -46.29 -8.06 43.57
N ARG A 33 -45.71 -7.59 44.68
CA ARG A 33 -44.58 -6.67 44.68
C ARG A 33 -43.60 -7.04 45.78
N ASN A 34 -42.32 -6.77 45.58
CA ASN A 34 -41.32 -6.97 46.62
C ASN A 34 -41.44 -5.89 47.70
N LYS A 35 -40.99 -6.22 48.91
CA LYS A 35 -40.82 -5.28 50.02
C LYS A 35 -39.85 -4.17 49.61
N ASN A 36 -40.06 -2.98 50.17
CA ASN A 36 -39.11 -1.88 50.06
C ASN A 36 -37.72 -2.33 50.57
N GLY A 37 -36.69 -2.20 49.73
CA GLY A 37 -35.32 -2.68 49.96
C GLY A 37 -35.03 -4.10 49.43
N SER A 38 -35.94 -4.72 48.68
CA SER A 38 -35.77 -6.04 48.07
C SER A 38 -36.31 -6.09 46.64
N GLU A 39 -36.47 -4.93 45.99
CA GLU A 39 -37.09 -4.76 44.67
C GLU A 39 -36.38 -5.54 43.56
N SER A 40 -35.10 -5.82 43.72
CA SER A 40 -34.30 -6.60 42.77
C SER A 40 -34.46 -8.12 42.91
N ASN A 41 -35.11 -8.61 43.96
CA ASN A 41 -35.25 -10.06 44.19
C ASN A 41 -36.33 -10.66 43.28
N THR A 42 -36.10 -11.87 42.78
CA THR A 42 -37.10 -12.59 41.97
C THR A 42 -38.22 -13.14 42.87
N ILE A 43 -39.49 -12.82 42.55
CA ILE A 43 -40.64 -13.48 43.17
C ILE A 43 -40.68 -14.93 42.66
N THR A 44 -40.44 -15.87 43.58
CA THR A 44 -40.37 -17.31 43.27
C THR A 44 -41.63 -18.00 43.77
N PHE A 45 -42.29 -18.75 42.89
CA PHE A 45 -43.43 -19.59 43.25
C PHE A 45 -42.94 -21.00 43.62
N GLY A 46 -43.45 -21.54 44.73
CA GLY A 46 -43.03 -22.85 45.25
C GLY A 46 -43.53 -24.03 44.40
N ALA A 47 -42.89 -25.19 44.57
CA ALA A 47 -43.21 -26.43 43.84
C ALA A 47 -44.42 -27.21 44.41
N SER A 48 -44.90 -26.85 45.60
CA SER A 48 -46.07 -27.44 46.24
C SER A 48 -47.37 -26.82 45.69
N ASN A 49 -48.38 -27.65 45.40
CA ASN A 49 -49.69 -27.19 44.91
C ASN A 49 -50.30 -26.11 45.81
N GLY A 50 -50.33 -24.87 45.30
CA GLY A 50 -50.99 -23.72 45.92
C GLY A 50 -52.11 -23.17 45.04
N VAL A 51 -52.75 -22.08 45.50
CA VAL A 51 -53.83 -21.38 44.77
C VAL A 51 -53.35 -20.82 43.42
N LEU A 52 -52.05 -20.57 43.28
CA LEU A 52 -51.39 -20.16 42.04
C LEU A 52 -50.51 -21.33 41.56
N SER A 53 -50.84 -21.93 40.41
CA SER A 53 -50.21 -23.15 39.90
C SER A 53 -49.04 -22.89 38.93
N LYS A 54 -48.38 -21.73 39.02
CA LYS A 54 -47.24 -21.41 38.16
C LYS A 54 -45.94 -21.89 38.80
N THR A 55 -45.21 -22.77 38.13
CA THR A 55 -43.88 -23.23 38.55
C THR A 55 -42.81 -22.39 37.87
N GLY A 56 -41.86 -21.83 38.62
CA GLY A 56 -40.75 -21.03 38.11
C GLY A 56 -40.79 -19.55 38.53
N GLY A 57 -39.70 -18.84 38.28
CA GLY A 57 -39.58 -17.40 38.57
C GLY A 57 -40.31 -16.56 37.53
N VAL A 58 -40.90 -15.43 37.95
CA VAL A 58 -41.35 -14.39 37.04
C VAL A 58 -40.24 -13.34 36.95
N PRO A 59 -39.56 -13.18 35.79
CA PRO A 59 -38.51 -12.17 35.65
C PRO A 59 -39.12 -10.78 35.87
N ALA A 60 -38.44 -9.96 36.66
CA ALA A 60 -38.82 -8.56 36.83
C ALA A 60 -38.74 -7.85 35.47
N GLN A 61 -39.81 -7.16 35.09
CA GLN A 61 -39.79 -6.26 33.93
C GLN A 61 -39.60 -4.84 34.44
N ILE A 62 -38.62 -4.12 33.88
CA ILE A 62 -38.46 -2.68 34.13
C ILE A 62 -39.43 -1.95 33.20
N LYS A 63 -40.54 -1.44 33.76
CA LYS A 63 -41.48 -0.59 33.02
C LYS A 63 -41.16 0.89 33.28
N ILE A 64 -40.51 1.54 32.33
CA ILE A 64 -40.28 2.99 32.39
C ILE A 64 -41.48 3.69 31.78
N THR A 65 -42.22 4.47 32.57
CA THR A 65 -43.38 5.23 32.11
C THR A 65 -43.15 6.71 32.38
N ALA A 66 -43.13 7.53 31.33
CA ALA A 66 -43.17 8.97 31.46
C ALA A 66 -44.63 9.41 31.59
N ASN A 67 -45.04 9.84 32.78
CA ASN A 67 -46.38 10.38 33.00
C ASN A 67 -46.42 11.86 32.59
N ARG A 68 -47.30 12.21 31.65
CA ARG A 68 -47.62 13.59 31.31
C ARG A 68 -48.75 14.10 32.19
N VAL A 69 -48.67 15.36 32.62
CA VAL A 69 -49.74 16.07 33.32
C VAL A 69 -50.19 17.26 32.46
N GLY A 70 -51.49 17.39 32.22
CA GLY A 70 -52.07 18.50 31.46
C GLY A 70 -51.73 18.50 29.96
N SER A 71 -51.63 19.70 29.38
CA SER A 71 -51.36 19.97 27.96
C SER A 71 -49.87 19.95 27.57
N ASP A 72 -49.04 19.18 28.28
CA ASP A 72 -47.61 19.07 28.01
C ASP A 72 -47.33 18.19 26.77
N LEU A 73 -47.00 18.85 25.66
CA LEU A 73 -46.61 18.23 24.38
C LEU A 73 -45.09 18.15 24.18
N SER A 74 -44.28 18.47 25.20
CA SER A 74 -42.82 18.38 25.08
C SER A 74 -42.35 16.94 24.91
N ASP A 75 -41.23 16.78 24.21
CA ASP A 75 -40.51 15.53 24.12
C ASP A 75 -39.98 15.15 25.51
N LYS A 76 -40.28 13.92 25.94
CA LYS A 76 -39.74 13.35 27.17
C LYS A 76 -38.72 12.29 26.79
N THR A 77 -37.46 12.56 27.09
CA THR A 77 -36.37 11.63 26.85
C THR A 77 -36.21 10.72 28.06
N VAL A 78 -36.20 9.41 27.84
CA VAL A 78 -35.77 8.42 28.83
C VAL A 78 -34.32 8.09 28.51
N SER A 79 -33.38 8.55 29.33
CA SER A 79 -31.96 8.23 29.19
C SER A 79 -31.53 7.22 30.25
N LEU A 80 -30.89 6.14 29.82
CA LEU A 80 -30.12 5.26 30.70
C LEU A 80 -28.69 5.77 30.68
N THR A 81 -28.21 6.30 31.80
CA THR A 81 -26.86 6.87 31.90
C THR A 81 -26.05 6.07 32.92
N ARG A 82 -24.82 5.71 32.54
CA ARG A 82 -23.84 5.11 33.46
C ARG A 82 -23.32 6.18 34.43
N ASN A 83 -23.10 5.80 35.68
CA ASN A 83 -22.42 6.67 36.64
C ASN A 83 -20.90 6.41 36.63
N ALA A 84 -20.14 7.18 37.40
CA ALA A 84 -18.68 7.08 37.47
C ALA A 84 -18.15 5.71 37.98
N THR A 85 -19.01 4.89 38.56
CA THR A 85 -18.67 3.57 39.12
C THR A 85 -19.20 2.40 38.27
N SER A 86 -20.01 2.67 37.25
CA SER A 86 -20.61 1.64 36.41
C SER A 86 -19.61 1.07 35.41
N THR A 87 -19.75 -0.22 35.10
CA THR A 87 -18.93 -0.93 34.09
C THR A 87 -19.71 -1.17 32.79
N SER A 88 -19.01 -1.53 31.71
CA SER A 88 -19.63 -1.84 30.40
C SER A 88 -20.55 -3.07 30.45
N ALA A 89 -20.35 -3.93 31.45
CA ALA A 89 -21.19 -5.08 31.72
C ALA A 89 -22.58 -4.70 32.26
N ASP A 90 -22.71 -3.53 32.91
CA ASP A 90 -23.96 -3.16 33.61
C ASP A 90 -25.13 -2.96 32.63
N LEU A 91 -24.88 -2.34 31.48
CA LEU A 91 -25.87 -2.23 30.39
C LEU A 91 -25.98 -3.51 29.56
N GLY A 92 -24.92 -4.32 29.55
CA GLY A 92 -24.91 -5.67 28.98
C GLY A 92 -25.94 -6.60 29.62
N ILE A 93 -26.19 -6.48 30.93
CA ILE A 93 -27.23 -7.24 31.66
C ILE A 93 -28.62 -6.98 31.08
N LEU A 94 -28.87 -5.78 30.57
CA LEU A 94 -30.12 -5.40 29.91
C LEU A 94 -30.13 -5.73 28.40
N GLY A 95 -29.07 -6.37 27.89
CA GLY A 95 -28.94 -6.77 26.50
C GLY A 95 -28.40 -5.68 25.56
N PHE A 96 -27.94 -4.55 26.08
CA PHE A 96 -27.31 -3.51 25.26
C PHE A 96 -25.85 -3.86 24.97
N ARG A 97 -25.42 -3.64 23.73
CA ARG A 97 -24.01 -3.76 23.34
C ARG A 97 -23.38 -2.37 23.31
N GLU A 98 -22.20 -2.25 23.90
CA GLU A 98 -21.39 -1.04 23.76
C GLU A 98 -20.58 -1.12 22.47
N THR A 99 -20.52 0.00 21.74
CA THR A 99 -19.79 0.09 20.48
C THR A 99 -18.94 1.34 20.51
N LEU A 100 -17.65 1.18 20.23
CA LEU A 100 -16.74 2.28 19.93
C LEU A 100 -16.69 2.43 18.42
N SER A 101 -17.18 3.56 17.90
CA SER A 101 -17.12 3.88 16.47
C SER A 101 -16.14 5.01 16.23
N LEU A 102 -15.17 4.79 15.34
CA LEU A 102 -14.32 5.85 14.79
C LEU A 102 -14.85 6.18 13.40
N ASN A 103 -15.11 7.47 13.15
CA ASN A 103 -15.52 7.94 11.84
C ASN A 103 -14.31 8.51 11.11
N GLY A 104 -14.00 7.97 9.94
CA GLY A 104 -12.86 8.43 9.13
C GLY A 104 -12.17 7.27 8.43
N VAL A 105 -11.23 7.61 7.55
CA VAL A 105 -10.27 6.64 7.01
C VAL A 105 -9.08 6.63 7.96
N LEU A 106 -8.68 5.45 8.42
CA LEU A 106 -7.45 5.28 9.20
C LEU A 106 -6.27 5.21 8.22
N ASP A 107 -5.28 6.03 8.47
CA ASP A 107 -3.97 6.10 7.79
C ASP A 107 -2.89 5.30 8.56
N GLU A 108 -3.15 4.93 9.81
CA GLU A 108 -2.30 4.13 10.68
C GLU A 108 -3.02 2.92 11.32
N ASP A 109 -2.23 2.02 11.92
CA ASP A 109 -2.76 0.85 12.63
C ASP A 109 -3.50 1.25 13.91
N LEU A 110 -4.77 0.86 14.03
CA LEU A 110 -5.55 1.06 15.25
C LEU A 110 -5.20 0.00 16.30
N ILE A 111 -4.54 0.41 17.37
CA ILE A 111 -4.27 -0.43 18.54
C ILE A 111 -5.25 -0.06 19.67
N VAL A 112 -6.04 -1.03 20.11
CA VAL A 112 -6.99 -0.85 21.21
C VAL A 112 -6.43 -1.52 22.47
N PHE A 113 -6.19 -0.72 23.51
CA PHE A 113 -5.86 -1.22 24.84
C PHE A 113 -7.09 -1.22 25.72
N THR A 114 -7.36 -2.36 26.36
CA THR A 114 -8.50 -2.49 27.28
C THR A 114 -8.01 -2.90 28.65
N GLN A 115 -8.54 -2.24 29.67
CA GLN A 115 -8.26 -2.56 31.07
C GLN A 115 -9.51 -3.20 31.68
N GLY A 116 -9.35 -4.35 32.33
CA GLY A 116 -10.44 -5.11 32.93
C GLY A 116 -10.00 -5.89 34.17
N ALA A 117 -10.97 -6.48 34.88
CA ALA A 117 -10.71 -7.34 36.03
C ALA A 117 -10.00 -8.64 35.61
N THR A 118 -9.18 -9.19 36.49
CA THR A 118 -8.44 -10.43 36.24
C THR A 118 -9.40 -11.59 35.99
N ASN A 119 -9.15 -12.39 34.95
CA ASN A 119 -9.93 -13.57 34.53
C ASN A 119 -11.29 -13.31 33.85
N GLU A 120 -11.60 -12.07 33.46
CA GLU A 120 -12.74 -11.78 32.58
C GLU A 120 -12.25 -11.64 31.13
N GLY A 121 -12.79 -12.46 30.21
CA GLY A 121 -12.50 -12.38 28.78
C GLY A 121 -13.38 -11.32 28.11
N LEU A 122 -12.80 -10.53 27.20
CA LEU A 122 -13.54 -9.55 26.40
C LEU A 122 -13.57 -10.03 24.95
N ASP A 123 -14.77 -10.29 24.43
CA ASP A 123 -15.00 -10.60 23.02
C ASP A 123 -15.12 -9.29 22.24
N TYR A 124 -14.22 -9.09 21.27
CA TYR A 124 -14.24 -7.94 20.37
C TYR A 124 -14.69 -8.33 18.98
N TYR A 125 -15.53 -7.48 18.40
CA TYR A 125 -15.88 -7.51 16.99
C TYR A 125 -15.52 -6.16 16.40
N ALA A 126 -14.75 -6.17 15.33
CA ALA A 126 -14.45 -4.99 14.54
C ALA A 126 -15.01 -5.20 13.14
N ASP A 127 -15.71 -4.18 12.64
CA ASP A 127 -16.11 -4.09 11.25
C ASP A 127 -15.44 -2.83 10.68
N TYR A 128 -14.93 -2.92 9.46
CA TYR A 128 -14.29 -1.81 8.79
C TYR A 128 -14.69 -1.80 7.32
N LYS A 129 -14.68 -0.62 6.73
CA LYS A 129 -14.85 -0.45 5.29
C LYS A 129 -13.48 -0.20 4.67
N GLU A 130 -13.07 -1.08 3.75
CA GLU A 130 -11.84 -0.84 2.98
C GLU A 130 -11.92 0.51 2.25
N SER A 131 -10.83 1.26 2.35
CA SER A 131 -10.62 2.53 1.67
C SER A 131 -9.22 2.56 1.10
N THR A 132 -9.03 3.28 0.00
CA THR A 132 -7.70 3.53 -0.55
C THR A 132 -6.97 4.51 0.36
N VAL A 133 -5.85 4.06 0.94
CA VAL A 133 -4.98 4.92 1.75
C VAL A 133 -4.33 5.96 0.83
N ASN A 134 -4.43 7.24 1.19
CA ASN A 134 -3.68 8.29 0.54
C ASN A 134 -2.27 8.34 1.14
N ASN A 135 -1.28 7.75 0.46
CA ASN A 135 0.11 7.75 0.94
C ASN A 135 0.73 9.15 1.04
N LEU A 136 0.07 10.18 0.52
CA LEU A 136 0.50 11.57 0.57
C LEU A 136 -0.43 12.43 1.45
N HIS A 137 -1.28 11.84 2.31
CA HIS A 137 -2.22 12.58 3.15
C HIS A 137 -1.54 13.69 3.98
N GLN A 138 -0.32 13.44 4.46
CA GLN A 138 0.50 14.43 5.20
C GLN A 138 0.87 15.70 4.40
N ARG A 139 0.62 15.75 3.08
CA ARG A 139 0.76 16.97 2.28
C ARG A 139 -0.48 17.87 2.36
N ASP A 140 -1.63 17.25 2.55
CA ASP A 140 -2.92 17.93 2.61
C ASP A 140 -3.25 18.31 4.07
N ASP A 141 -2.86 17.45 5.01
CA ASP A 141 -3.06 17.63 6.45
C ASP A 141 -1.97 18.53 7.05
N ILE A 142 -2.40 19.63 7.68
CA ILE A 142 -1.48 20.55 8.33
C ILE A 142 -1.12 20.00 9.72
N THR A 143 0.15 19.63 9.89
CA THR A 143 0.68 19.14 11.17
C THR A 143 1.40 20.27 11.90
N ASP A 144 1.02 20.51 13.16
CA ASP A 144 1.65 21.47 14.05
C ASP A 144 2.58 20.77 15.03
N VAL A 145 3.83 21.22 15.08
CA VAL A 145 4.80 20.84 16.10
C VAL A 145 4.75 21.91 17.19
N LYS A 146 4.08 21.61 18.30
CA LYS A 146 3.92 22.52 19.44
C LYS A 146 4.90 22.17 20.56
N PHE A 147 5.82 23.06 20.88
CA PHE A 147 6.73 22.87 22.00
C PHE A 147 6.03 23.16 23.32
N LYS A 148 6.06 22.19 24.24
CA LYS A 148 5.58 22.37 25.62
C LYS A 148 6.69 22.88 26.51
N SER A 149 7.93 22.55 26.19
CA SER A 149 9.14 23.04 26.85
C SER A 149 10.30 23.09 25.86
N THR A 150 11.50 23.45 26.33
CA THR A 150 12.74 23.39 25.54
C THR A 150 13.14 21.98 25.10
N THR A 151 12.53 20.94 25.67
CA THR A 151 12.91 19.52 25.46
C THR A 151 11.72 18.61 25.16
N SER A 152 10.51 19.15 25.03
CA SER A 152 9.28 18.36 24.82
C SER A 152 8.36 19.05 23.84
N TYR A 153 7.80 18.28 22.91
CA TYR A 153 6.86 18.74 21.90
C TYR A 153 5.70 17.77 21.70
N GLU A 154 4.62 18.32 21.19
CA GLU A 154 3.42 17.61 20.76
C GLU A 154 3.27 17.78 19.25
N LEU A 155 2.95 16.68 18.56
CA LEU A 155 2.48 16.70 17.19
C LEU A 155 0.96 16.78 17.24
N VAL A 156 0.41 17.80 16.60
CA VAL A 156 -1.03 18.08 16.62
C VAL A 156 -1.53 18.19 15.20
N ASP A 157 -2.57 17.44 14.88
CA ASP A 157 -3.32 17.67 13.64
C ASP A 157 -4.10 18.97 13.76
N ARG A 158 -3.84 19.96 12.90
CA ARG A 158 -4.44 21.29 13.03
C ARG A 158 -5.95 21.28 12.78
N ALA A 159 -6.43 20.43 11.88
CA ALA A 159 -7.84 20.41 11.48
C ALA A 159 -8.75 19.89 12.60
N THR A 160 -8.30 18.84 13.29
CA THR A 160 -9.06 18.16 14.35
C THR A 160 -8.64 18.60 15.76
N GLY A 161 -7.45 19.18 15.91
CA GLY A 161 -6.85 19.46 17.22
C GLY A 161 -6.38 18.20 17.96
N THR A 162 -6.33 17.06 17.28
CA THR A 162 -5.93 15.78 17.88
C THR A 162 -4.43 15.78 18.16
N ILE A 163 -4.05 15.41 19.38
CA ILE A 163 -2.64 15.17 19.73
C ILE A 163 -2.25 13.80 19.16
N LEU A 164 -1.42 13.82 18.12
CA LEU A 164 -0.93 12.63 17.43
C LEU A 164 0.16 11.93 18.26
N SER A 165 1.05 12.72 18.88
CA SER A 165 2.12 12.17 19.72
C SER A 165 2.75 13.24 20.60
N THR A 166 3.19 12.84 21.80
CA THR A 166 4.02 13.68 22.69
C THR A 166 5.40 13.05 22.80
N ARG A 167 6.45 13.82 22.53
CA ARG A 167 7.83 13.31 22.44
C ARG A 167 8.83 14.28 23.05
N ASN A 168 10.01 13.76 23.36
CA ASN A 168 11.15 14.57 23.78
C ASN A 168 11.96 15.00 22.55
N TRP A 169 12.51 16.21 22.60
CA TRP A 169 13.39 16.78 21.60
C TRP A 169 14.74 17.13 22.21
N SER A 170 15.78 17.07 21.38
CA SER A 170 17.14 17.47 21.73
C SER A 170 17.72 18.30 20.60
N TYR A 171 18.56 19.27 20.95
CA TYR A 171 19.15 20.19 19.98
C TYR A 171 19.85 19.44 18.83
N GLY A 172 19.54 19.84 17.60
CA GLY A 172 20.08 19.23 16.38
C GLY A 172 19.49 17.86 16.01
N GLN A 173 18.58 17.30 16.80
CA GLN A 173 17.87 16.08 16.41
C GLN A 173 16.67 16.42 15.51
N PRO A 174 16.49 15.68 14.40
CA PRO A 174 15.33 15.84 13.55
C PRO A 174 14.06 15.32 14.24
N ILE A 175 12.95 16.02 14.04
CA ILE A 175 11.61 15.59 14.41
C ILE A 175 11.05 14.82 13.22
N ASN A 176 10.87 13.52 13.40
CA ASN A 176 10.36 12.63 12.35
C ASN A 176 8.92 12.19 12.66
N TYR A 177 8.03 12.38 11.69
CA TYR A 177 6.65 11.92 11.74
C TYR A 177 6.17 11.51 10.35
N GLY A 178 5.93 10.21 10.15
CA GLY A 178 5.67 9.64 8.82
C GLY A 178 6.77 10.00 7.81
N ALA A 179 6.41 10.67 6.73
CA ALA A 179 7.32 11.15 5.69
C ALA A 179 7.93 12.54 5.98
N ILE A 180 7.49 13.22 7.05
CA ILE A 180 7.99 14.54 7.44
C ILE A 180 9.24 14.38 8.29
N SER A 181 10.30 15.12 7.94
CA SER A 181 11.50 15.31 8.76
C SER A 181 11.77 16.81 8.93
N LEU A 182 11.64 17.30 10.16
CA LEU A 182 11.85 18.72 10.50
C LEU A 182 13.11 18.86 11.36
N THR A 183 14.05 19.68 10.91
CA THR A 183 15.20 20.10 11.72
C THR A 183 14.98 21.54 12.16
N ILE A 184 15.03 21.78 13.47
CA ILE A 184 14.90 23.12 14.04
C ILE A 184 16.30 23.66 14.31
N GLU A 185 16.60 24.80 13.72
CA GLU A 185 17.80 25.58 14.02
C GLU A 185 17.52 26.50 15.21
N GLY A 186 18.33 26.40 16.26
CA GLY A 186 18.14 27.16 17.49
C GLY A 186 17.36 26.40 18.57
N GLN A 187 17.12 27.09 19.69
CA GLN A 187 16.44 26.52 20.85
C GLN A 187 14.98 27.01 20.88
N PRO A 188 13.98 26.14 20.67
CA PRO A 188 12.57 26.50 20.80
C PRO A 188 12.22 26.77 22.26
N ASN A 189 11.33 27.74 22.45
CA ASN A 189 10.73 28.09 23.73
C ASN A 189 9.44 27.31 23.97
N SER A 190 8.96 27.34 25.21
CA SER A 190 7.63 26.83 25.53
C SER A 190 6.56 27.63 24.77
N GLU A 191 5.59 26.91 24.21
CA GLU A 191 4.49 27.39 23.37
C GLU A 191 4.87 27.85 21.95
N ASP A 192 6.12 27.64 21.50
CA ASP A 192 6.47 27.79 20.09
C ASP A 192 5.73 26.74 19.23
N VAL A 193 5.23 27.16 18.06
CA VAL A 193 4.51 26.29 17.12
C VAL A 193 5.13 26.40 15.73
N PHE A 194 5.53 25.25 15.18
CA PHE A 194 6.00 25.13 13.80
C PHE A 194 4.97 24.37 12.97
N SER A 195 4.48 25.00 11.91
CA SER A 195 3.45 24.44 11.03
C SER A 195 4.08 23.82 9.80
N ILE A 196 3.73 22.57 9.49
CA ILE A 196 4.03 21.93 8.22
C ILE A 196 2.74 21.86 7.41
N ASP A 197 2.65 22.64 6.33
CA ASP A 197 1.43 22.83 5.52
C ASP A 197 1.53 22.31 4.08
N GLY A 198 2.52 21.47 3.80
CA GLY A 198 2.70 20.89 2.46
C GLY A 198 2.99 21.91 1.34
N ASN A 199 3.42 23.12 1.70
CA ASN A 199 3.66 24.23 0.76
C ASN A 199 2.39 24.67 0.01
N GLN A 200 1.22 24.58 0.64
CA GLN A 200 -0.07 25.00 0.06
C GLN A 200 -0.11 26.49 -0.30
N ALA A 201 0.62 27.34 0.42
CA ALA A 201 0.74 28.78 0.16
C ALA A 201 1.97 29.17 -0.69
N GLY A 202 2.65 28.20 -1.31
CA GLY A 202 3.92 28.34 -2.03
C GLY A 202 3.86 29.16 -3.33
N LEU A 203 3.46 30.43 -3.24
CA LEU A 203 3.57 31.39 -4.33
C LEU A 203 5.06 31.69 -4.56
N ALA A 204 5.52 31.51 -5.81
CA ALA A 204 6.90 31.74 -6.26
C ALA A 204 7.99 30.77 -5.74
N SER A 205 7.63 29.58 -5.24
CA SER A 205 8.62 28.53 -4.97
C SER A 205 9.16 27.96 -6.29
N ASN A 206 10.48 28.05 -6.50
CA ASN A 206 11.18 27.47 -7.63
C ASN A 206 11.91 26.17 -7.27
N GLU A 207 11.67 25.60 -6.08
CA GLU A 207 12.40 24.43 -5.60
C GLU A 207 12.27 23.23 -6.53
N ASN A 208 11.11 23.02 -7.14
CA ASN A 208 10.94 21.93 -8.11
C ASN A 208 11.74 22.18 -9.40
N ALA A 209 11.87 23.44 -9.82
CA ALA A 209 12.72 23.79 -10.95
C ALA A 209 14.21 23.59 -10.62
N LEU A 210 14.62 23.94 -9.39
CA LEU A 210 15.97 23.65 -8.88
C LEU A 210 16.22 22.14 -8.81
N ARG A 211 15.31 21.36 -8.22
CA ARG A 211 15.39 19.88 -8.19
C ARG A 211 15.50 19.28 -9.59
N ILE A 212 14.80 19.85 -10.59
CA ILE A 212 14.94 19.41 -12.00
C ILE A 212 16.30 19.81 -12.57
N ALA A 213 16.81 21.00 -12.27
CA ALA A 213 18.15 21.42 -12.68
C ALA A 213 19.23 20.51 -12.07
N ASP A 214 19.07 20.12 -10.79
CA ASP A 214 20.00 19.24 -10.08
C ASP A 214 20.06 17.81 -10.68
N ILE A 215 19.05 17.39 -11.46
CA ILE A 215 19.10 16.11 -12.20
C ILE A 215 20.27 16.10 -13.19
N GLU A 216 20.67 17.26 -13.74
CA GLU A 216 21.83 17.36 -14.62
C GLU A 216 23.12 16.91 -13.93
N GLU A 217 23.27 17.25 -12.64
CA GLU A 217 24.44 16.89 -11.82
C GLU A 217 24.31 15.49 -11.18
N SER A 218 23.10 14.94 -11.18
CA SER A 218 22.80 13.65 -10.56
C SER A 218 23.52 12.49 -11.25
N ARG A 219 24.27 11.72 -10.46
CA ARG A 219 25.08 10.58 -10.92
C ARG A 219 24.32 9.25 -10.89
N VAL A 220 23.12 9.23 -11.45
CA VAL A 220 22.20 8.07 -11.40
C VAL A 220 22.19 7.22 -12.68
N PHE A 221 22.94 7.62 -13.71
CA PHE A 221 22.96 6.92 -15.00
C PHE A 221 24.13 5.92 -15.07
N GLY A 222 23.86 4.72 -15.60
CA GLY A 222 24.88 3.69 -15.84
C GLY A 222 25.65 3.31 -14.56
N THR A 223 26.98 3.42 -14.59
CA THR A 223 27.89 3.10 -13.49
C THR A 223 28.21 4.31 -12.61
N GLY A 224 27.23 5.20 -12.36
CA GLY A 224 27.41 6.39 -11.55
C GLY A 224 27.90 7.61 -12.35
N GLN A 225 27.33 7.83 -13.53
CA GLN A 225 27.60 8.97 -14.41
C GLN A 225 26.44 9.96 -14.40
N THR A 226 26.73 11.22 -14.76
CA THR A 226 25.68 12.19 -15.07
C THR A 226 25.04 11.89 -16.42
N ALA A 227 23.88 12.49 -16.71
CA ALA A 227 23.21 12.33 -18.00
C ALA A 227 24.11 12.72 -19.18
N LYS A 228 24.86 13.82 -19.05
CA LYS A 228 25.81 14.32 -20.05
C LYS A 228 26.99 13.37 -20.25
N GLU A 229 27.60 12.90 -19.14
CA GLU A 229 28.71 11.94 -19.19
C GLU A 229 28.30 10.64 -19.88
N SER A 230 27.12 10.11 -19.52
CA SER A 230 26.58 8.89 -20.12
C SER A 230 26.33 9.05 -21.63
N TYR A 231 25.71 10.16 -22.03
CA TYR A 231 25.51 10.47 -23.45
C TYR A 231 26.84 10.57 -24.23
N LEU A 232 27.84 11.25 -23.67
CA LEU A 232 29.16 11.37 -24.29
C LEU A 232 29.89 10.02 -24.39
N SER A 233 29.70 9.14 -23.41
CA SER A 233 30.25 7.78 -23.43
C SER A 233 29.68 6.99 -24.61
N ILE A 234 28.36 6.99 -24.78
CA ILE A 234 27.67 6.33 -25.90
C ILE A 234 28.15 6.89 -27.24
N LEU A 235 28.24 8.22 -27.36
CA LEU A 235 28.71 8.88 -28.58
C LEU A 235 30.17 8.50 -28.92
N THR A 236 31.02 8.45 -27.90
CA THR A 236 32.44 8.08 -28.05
C THR A 236 32.58 6.63 -28.47
N GLU A 237 31.80 5.73 -27.88
CA GLU A 237 31.81 4.30 -28.23
C GLU A 237 31.31 4.07 -29.66
N ALA A 238 30.25 4.76 -30.08
CA ALA A 238 29.77 4.73 -31.45
C ALA A 238 30.83 5.25 -32.43
N GLY A 239 31.48 6.37 -32.11
CA GLY A 239 32.57 6.94 -32.92
C GLY A 239 33.77 6.00 -33.05
N ASN A 240 34.20 5.40 -31.95
CA ASN A 240 35.29 4.42 -31.93
C ASN A 240 34.94 3.16 -32.73
N THR A 241 33.69 2.69 -32.64
CA THR A 241 33.21 1.52 -33.39
C THR A 241 33.13 1.81 -34.89
N SER A 242 32.67 3.00 -35.28
CA SER A 242 32.66 3.45 -36.68
C SER A 242 34.07 3.52 -37.25
N ARG A 243 34.99 4.18 -36.55
CA ARG A 243 36.42 4.27 -36.93
C ARG A 243 37.04 2.88 -37.09
N ARG A 244 36.82 1.98 -36.12
CA ARG A 244 37.34 0.60 -36.16
C ARG A 244 36.78 -0.19 -37.35
N SER A 245 35.51 0.01 -37.67
CA SER A 245 34.87 -0.64 -38.82
C SER A 245 35.43 -0.12 -40.14
N SER A 246 35.65 1.20 -40.27
CA SER A 246 36.26 1.81 -41.45
C SER A 246 37.68 1.32 -41.70
N VAL A 247 38.51 1.25 -40.65
CA VAL A 247 39.88 0.70 -40.77
C VAL A 247 39.86 -0.77 -41.14
N SER A 248 38.92 -1.54 -40.58
CA SER A 248 38.75 -2.96 -40.93
C SER A 248 38.31 -3.14 -42.38
N GLN A 249 37.42 -2.28 -42.88
CA GLN A 249 37.01 -2.27 -44.28
C GLN A 249 38.18 -1.95 -45.21
N GLU A 250 38.99 -0.93 -44.91
CA GLU A 250 40.17 -0.58 -45.70
C GLU A 250 41.18 -1.72 -45.74
N ALA A 251 41.44 -2.37 -44.59
CA ALA A 251 42.30 -3.54 -44.53
C ALA A 251 41.76 -4.72 -45.35
N LEU A 252 40.45 -4.97 -45.30
CA LEU A 252 39.81 -6.03 -46.09
C LEU A 252 39.82 -5.72 -47.59
N ASP A 253 39.72 -4.45 -47.98
CA ASP A 253 39.83 -4.03 -49.38
C ASP A 253 41.25 -4.30 -49.93
N VAL A 254 42.28 -4.00 -49.15
CA VAL A 254 43.67 -4.34 -49.51
C VAL A 254 43.85 -5.85 -49.68
N VAL A 255 43.31 -6.66 -48.75
CA VAL A 255 43.35 -8.12 -48.86
C VAL A 255 42.59 -8.59 -50.10
N TYR A 256 41.42 -8.01 -50.39
CA TYR A 256 40.66 -8.32 -51.58
C TYR A 256 41.45 -8.03 -52.86
N GLN A 257 42.09 -6.87 -52.97
CA GLN A 257 42.93 -6.50 -54.11
C GLN A 257 44.09 -7.49 -54.30
N GLN A 258 44.80 -7.85 -53.21
CA GLN A 258 45.87 -8.85 -53.26
C GLN A 258 45.38 -10.22 -53.75
N VAL A 259 44.19 -10.65 -53.33
CA VAL A 259 43.60 -11.92 -53.78
C VAL A 259 43.20 -11.85 -55.25
N VAL A 260 42.66 -10.71 -55.72
CA VAL A 260 42.36 -10.49 -57.14
C VAL A 260 43.64 -10.57 -57.98
N GLU A 261 44.69 -9.85 -57.59
CA GLU A 261 45.99 -9.89 -58.27
C GLU A 261 46.59 -11.31 -58.30
N ALA A 262 46.57 -12.02 -57.17
CA ALA A 262 47.07 -13.40 -57.09
C ALA A 262 46.24 -14.37 -57.94
N LYS A 263 44.92 -14.18 -58.01
CA LYS A 263 44.03 -14.95 -58.89
C LYS A 263 44.37 -14.67 -60.35
N ASP A 264 44.51 -13.40 -60.74
CA ASP A 264 44.81 -13.01 -62.12
C ASP A 264 46.22 -13.47 -62.53
N ALA A 265 47.20 -13.53 -61.61
CA ALA A 265 48.51 -14.09 -61.91
C ALA A 265 48.48 -15.60 -62.22
N LYS A 266 47.53 -16.35 -61.64
CA LYS A 266 47.45 -17.81 -61.79
C LYS A 266 46.45 -18.27 -62.84
N ALA A 267 45.33 -17.56 -62.95
CA ALA A 267 44.23 -17.88 -63.87
C ALA A 267 44.15 -16.90 -65.05
N GLY A 268 44.93 -15.83 -65.03
CA GLY A 268 45.04 -14.90 -66.15
C GLY A 268 45.83 -15.51 -67.30
N VAL A 269 45.41 -15.14 -68.50
CA VAL A 269 46.05 -15.53 -69.75
C VAL A 269 47.16 -14.52 -70.03
N ASN A 270 48.41 -15.00 -70.15
CA ASN A 270 49.51 -14.15 -70.59
C ASN A 270 49.53 -14.11 -72.13
N LEU A 271 49.01 -13.01 -72.69
CA LEU A 271 48.89 -12.82 -74.14
C LEU A 271 50.23 -12.89 -74.88
N ASP A 272 51.35 -12.55 -74.22
CA ASP A 272 52.68 -12.65 -74.83
C ASP A 272 53.14 -14.11 -74.93
N GLU A 273 52.85 -14.93 -73.91
CA GLU A 273 53.16 -16.36 -73.92
C GLU A 273 52.23 -17.13 -74.88
N GLU A 274 50.95 -16.76 -74.95
CA GLU A 274 50.04 -17.28 -75.96
C GLU A 274 50.46 -16.87 -77.37
N ALA A 275 50.89 -15.63 -77.60
CA ALA A 275 51.36 -15.16 -78.90
C ALA A 275 52.67 -15.85 -79.33
N ALA A 276 53.61 -16.07 -78.41
CA ALA A 276 54.83 -16.83 -78.67
C ALA A 276 54.51 -18.30 -78.99
N SER A 277 53.58 -18.90 -78.24
CA SER A 277 53.09 -20.26 -78.49
C SER A 277 52.39 -20.37 -79.83
N LEU A 278 51.56 -19.39 -80.19
CA LEU A 278 50.88 -19.29 -81.48
C LEU A 278 51.89 -19.17 -82.63
N LEU A 279 52.89 -18.30 -82.50
CA LEU A 279 53.98 -18.18 -83.48
C LEU A 279 54.75 -19.49 -83.64
N ARG A 280 55.05 -20.17 -82.53
CA ARG A 280 55.70 -21.48 -82.54
C ARG A 280 54.86 -22.53 -83.26
N PHE A 281 53.55 -22.58 -83.01
CA PHE A 281 52.63 -23.49 -83.71
C PHE A 281 52.54 -23.18 -85.20
N GLN A 282 52.49 -21.91 -85.58
CA GLN A 282 52.51 -21.49 -86.99
C GLN A 282 53.81 -21.90 -87.69
N GLN A 283 54.97 -21.71 -87.04
CA GLN A 283 56.27 -22.13 -87.57
C GLN A 283 56.38 -23.66 -87.70
N ALA A 284 55.94 -24.40 -86.68
CA ALA A 284 55.91 -25.87 -86.71
C ALA A 284 54.98 -26.40 -87.81
N TYR A 285 53.84 -25.75 -88.04
CA TYR A 285 52.92 -26.09 -89.11
C TYR A 285 53.54 -25.84 -90.50
N GLN A 286 54.17 -24.67 -90.69
CA GLN A 286 54.89 -24.36 -91.94
C GLN A 286 56.06 -25.32 -92.18
N ALA A 287 56.81 -25.67 -91.13
CA ALA A 287 57.89 -26.66 -91.22
C ALA A 287 57.34 -28.06 -91.59
N SER A 288 56.24 -28.49 -90.97
CA SER A 288 55.59 -29.76 -91.28
C SER A 288 55.08 -29.80 -92.73
N ALA A 289 54.51 -28.69 -93.22
CA ALA A 289 54.10 -28.55 -94.62
C ALA A 289 55.29 -28.65 -95.59
N ARG A 290 56.45 -28.04 -95.27
CA ARG A 290 57.68 -28.18 -96.06
C ARG A 290 58.23 -29.60 -96.03
N VAL A 291 58.16 -30.30 -94.89
CA VAL A 291 58.55 -31.71 -94.79
C VAL A 291 57.64 -32.57 -95.66
N MET A 292 56.33 -32.34 -95.67
CA MET A 292 55.40 -33.04 -96.57
C MET A 292 55.69 -32.75 -98.05
N GLN A 293 55.99 -31.50 -98.39
CA GLN A 293 56.39 -31.13 -99.76
C GLN A 293 57.68 -31.84 -100.18
N MET A 294 58.70 -31.87 -99.31
CA MET A 294 59.94 -32.62 -99.59
C MET A 294 59.71 -34.13 -99.67
N ALA A 295 58.88 -34.69 -98.80
CA ALA A 295 58.51 -36.10 -98.86
C ALA A 295 57.79 -36.44 -100.17
N GLY A 296 56.87 -35.58 -100.63
CA GLY A 296 56.23 -35.69 -101.94
C GLY A 296 57.24 -35.61 -103.09
N GLN A 297 58.18 -34.65 -103.05
CA GLN A 297 59.25 -34.53 -104.04
C GLN A 297 60.17 -35.76 -104.08
N LEU A 298 60.51 -36.33 -102.91
CA LEU A 298 61.30 -37.57 -102.83
C LEU A 298 60.51 -38.76 -103.38
N PHE A 299 59.21 -38.83 -103.10
CA PHE A 299 58.34 -39.88 -103.60
C PHE A 299 58.22 -39.82 -105.14
N ASP A 300 57.98 -38.63 -105.69
CA ASP A 300 57.95 -38.41 -107.15
C ASP A 300 59.30 -38.71 -107.80
N SER A 301 60.41 -38.36 -107.15
CA SER A 301 61.76 -38.67 -107.64
C SER A 301 62.06 -40.18 -107.65
N LEU A 302 61.59 -40.93 -106.64
CA LEU A 302 61.68 -42.39 -106.62
C LEU A 302 60.81 -43.04 -107.71
N LEU A 303 59.61 -42.51 -107.97
CA LEU A 303 58.75 -42.98 -109.06
C LEU A 303 59.34 -42.71 -110.45
N ARG A 304 60.15 -41.66 -110.60
CA ARG A 304 60.81 -41.31 -111.88
C ARG A 304 62.04 -42.17 -112.21
N ILE A 305 62.45 -43.07 -111.31
CA ILE A 305 63.60 -44.00 -111.49
C ILE A 305 63.13 -45.41 -111.92
N GLN A 306 61.85 -45.57 -112.31
CA GLN A 306 61.36 -46.79 -112.96
C GLN A 306 61.14 -46.59 -114.46
#